data_AF-A0A959Z2T8-F1
#
_entry.id   AF-A0A959Z2T8-F1
#
_cell.length_a   1.000
_cell.length_b   1.000
_cell.length_c   1.000
_cell.angle_alpha   90.00
_cell.angle_beta   90.00
_cell.angle_gamma   90.00
#
_symmetry.space_group_name_H-M   'P 1'
#
loop_
_entity.id
_entity.type
_entity.pdbx_description
1 polymer ?
#
loop_
_entity_poly.entity_id
_entity_poly.type
_entity_poly.pdbx_seq_one_letter_code
_entity_poly.pdbx_strand_id
1 'polypeptide(L)'
;MRALPFILILAACRPATTMERPVPPRPDKEPHLLSLHGHDRTDPYFWMRLSEEQRDADPPDAHTQRVIDHLNAENAYAEAVLAPVKDLRDSLYAEMRGRIKETDMSVPYRENGYWYHHRFEEGKEYAVHVRREDREGAPEVDFLDENKLSEGHAYFDLADFEVSPGNGLVCYSVDTVGRRVYELRFLDLRTGEELSDRIPRTAGG
;
A
#
# COMPACT_ATOMS: atom_id res chain seq x y z
N MET A 1 17.36 -19.52 75.79
CA MET A 1 17.80 -19.43 74.38
C MET A 1 16.63 -19.88 73.51
N ARG A 2 15.87 -18.95 72.93
CA ARG A 2 14.58 -19.25 72.25
C ARG A 2 14.71 -19.06 70.73
N ALA A 3 14.47 -20.19 70.04
CA ALA A 3 13.95 -20.45 68.70
C ALA A 3 14.20 -19.44 67.56
N LEU A 4 14.98 -19.88 66.55
CA LEU A 4 15.00 -19.33 65.19
C LEU A 4 13.68 -19.67 64.45
N PRO A 5 13.11 -18.77 63.64
CA PRO A 5 11.95 -19.09 62.83
C PRO A 5 12.37 -19.85 61.57
N PHE A 6 11.67 -20.96 61.30
CA PHE A 6 11.80 -21.75 60.09
C PHE A 6 10.91 -21.11 59.00
N ILE A 7 11.51 -20.42 58.03
CA ILE A 7 10.79 -19.85 56.89
C ILE A 7 10.65 -20.95 55.83
N LEU A 8 9.42 -21.45 55.66
CA LEU A 8 9.04 -22.38 54.62
C LEU A 8 8.78 -21.58 53.32
N ILE A 9 9.71 -21.64 52.37
CA ILE A 9 9.52 -21.07 51.03
C ILE A 9 8.69 -22.08 50.22
N LEU A 10 7.37 -21.83 50.13
CA LEU A 10 6.49 -22.52 49.20
C LEU A 10 6.77 -22.00 47.77
N ALA A 11 7.57 -22.74 47.02
CA ALA A 11 7.70 -22.54 45.58
C ALA A 11 6.37 -22.98 44.92
N ALA A 12 5.46 -22.02 44.70
CA ALA A 12 4.27 -22.24 43.92
C ALA A 12 4.68 -22.42 42.45
N CYS A 13 4.58 -23.66 41.97
CA CYS A 13 4.66 -23.95 40.54
C CYS A 13 3.46 -23.24 39.87
N ARG A 14 3.71 -22.15 39.14
CA ARG A 14 2.67 -21.53 38.31
C ARG A 14 2.27 -22.56 37.25
N PRO A 15 0.98 -22.94 37.13
CA PRO A 15 0.55 -23.76 36.02
C PRO A 15 0.91 -23.00 34.73
N ALA A 16 1.58 -23.68 33.80
CA ALA A 16 1.80 -23.13 32.48
C ALA A 16 0.43 -22.86 31.85
N THR A 17 0.07 -21.59 31.71
CA THR A 17 -1.11 -21.18 30.96
C THR A 17 -0.94 -21.76 29.56
N THR A 18 -1.72 -22.78 29.23
CA THR A 18 -1.77 -23.31 27.88
C THR A 18 -2.42 -22.21 27.07
N MET A 19 -1.63 -21.42 26.31
CA MET A 19 -2.21 -20.41 25.43
C MET A 19 -3.05 -21.16 24.40
N GLU A 20 -4.36 -21.00 24.49
CA GLU A 20 -5.30 -21.55 23.52
C GLU A 20 -4.96 -20.94 22.16
N ARG A 21 -4.56 -21.80 21.22
CA ARG A 21 -4.16 -21.33 19.89
C ARG A 21 -5.39 -20.82 19.16
N PRO A 22 -5.34 -19.64 18.54
CA PRO A 22 -6.42 -19.17 17.69
C PRO A 22 -6.77 -20.25 16.66
N VAL A 23 -8.05 -20.45 16.41
CA VAL A 23 -8.54 -21.42 15.42
C VAL A 23 -8.68 -20.69 14.09
N PRO A 24 -8.04 -21.17 13.00
CA PRO A 24 -8.18 -20.54 11.69
C PRO A 24 -9.60 -20.68 11.16
N PRO A 25 -10.10 -19.71 10.38
CA PRO A 25 -11.38 -19.85 9.70
C PRO A 25 -11.32 -21.03 8.74
N ARG A 26 -12.44 -21.74 8.62
CA ARG A 26 -12.56 -22.92 7.75
C ARG A 26 -13.59 -22.62 6.68
N PRO A 27 -13.17 -22.25 5.46
CA PRO A 27 -14.11 -21.95 4.40
C PRO A 27 -14.86 -23.20 3.94
N ASP A 28 -16.11 -23.01 3.55
CA ASP A 28 -16.91 -24.06 2.93
C ASP A 28 -16.29 -24.51 1.60
N LYS A 29 -16.50 -25.78 1.29
CA LYS A 29 -16.08 -26.38 0.01
C LYS A 29 -17.30 -26.54 -0.89
N GLU A 30 -17.29 -25.87 -2.02
CA GLU A 30 -18.33 -25.93 -3.04
C GLU A 30 -17.71 -26.39 -4.36
N PRO A 31 -17.94 -27.66 -4.77
CA PRO A 31 -17.34 -28.19 -5.99
C PRO A 31 -17.73 -27.36 -7.22
N HIS A 32 -16.75 -26.70 -7.84
CA HIS A 32 -16.91 -26.01 -9.11
C HIS A 32 -16.01 -26.65 -10.18
N LEU A 33 -16.60 -27.09 -11.30
CA LEU A 33 -15.86 -27.74 -12.39
C LEU A 33 -15.28 -26.71 -13.35
N LEU A 34 -13.97 -26.76 -13.56
CA LEU A 34 -13.24 -25.98 -14.54
C LEU A 34 -12.78 -26.90 -15.68
N SER A 35 -13.29 -26.66 -16.88
CA SER A 35 -12.93 -27.41 -18.09
C SER A 35 -12.17 -26.52 -19.07
N LEU A 36 -10.88 -26.77 -19.28
CA LEU A 36 -10.05 -26.02 -20.22
C LEU A 36 -9.03 -26.94 -20.91
N HIS A 37 -8.82 -26.75 -22.21
CA HIS A 37 -7.89 -27.56 -23.03
C HIS A 37 -8.14 -29.08 -22.95
N GLY A 38 -9.40 -29.51 -22.80
CA GLY A 38 -9.77 -30.92 -22.68
C GLY A 38 -9.46 -31.56 -21.33
N HIS A 39 -9.12 -30.76 -20.31
CA HIS A 39 -8.89 -31.20 -18.95
C HIS A 39 -9.92 -30.62 -17.99
N ASP A 40 -10.37 -31.47 -17.08
CA ASP A 40 -11.33 -31.13 -16.03
C ASP A 40 -10.63 -31.05 -14.67
N ARG A 41 -10.87 -29.96 -13.94
CA ARG A 41 -10.39 -29.74 -12.58
C ARG A 41 -11.53 -29.24 -11.70
N THR A 42 -11.70 -29.83 -10.52
CA THR A 42 -12.63 -29.31 -9.51
C THR A 42 -11.91 -28.32 -8.59
N ASP A 43 -12.41 -27.10 -8.52
CA ASP A 43 -11.99 -26.08 -7.56
C ASP A 43 -13.08 -25.93 -6.47
N PRO A 44 -12.86 -26.44 -5.24
CA PRO A 44 -13.83 -26.33 -4.16
C PRO A 44 -13.96 -24.92 -3.58
N TYR A 45 -13.09 -23.97 -3.97
CA TYR A 45 -13.04 -22.61 -3.42
C TYR A 45 -13.29 -21.53 -4.49
N PHE A 46 -13.78 -21.92 -5.67
CA PHE A 46 -14.06 -21.00 -6.76
C PHE A 46 -15.03 -19.88 -6.35
N TRP A 47 -15.92 -20.14 -5.38
CA TRP A 47 -16.85 -19.15 -4.82
C TRP A 47 -16.14 -17.93 -4.21
N MET A 48 -14.86 -18.02 -3.83
CA MET A 48 -14.13 -16.85 -3.31
C MET A 48 -13.77 -15.83 -4.41
N ARG A 49 -13.92 -16.19 -5.68
CA ARG A 49 -13.59 -15.34 -6.80
C ARG A 49 -14.74 -14.36 -7.09
N LEU A 50 -14.44 -13.07 -7.01
CA LEU A 50 -15.34 -12.00 -7.45
C LEU A 50 -14.99 -11.51 -8.87
N SER A 51 -16.00 -11.13 -9.64
CA SER A 51 -15.85 -10.36 -10.89
C SER A 51 -15.40 -8.91 -10.60
N GLU A 52 -15.01 -8.15 -11.63
CA GLU A 52 -14.62 -6.75 -11.43
C GLU A 52 -15.82 -5.93 -10.95
N GLU A 53 -16.96 -6.13 -11.60
CA GLU A 53 -18.22 -5.47 -11.27
C GLU A 53 -18.65 -5.76 -9.82
N GLN A 54 -18.45 -6.99 -9.34
CA GLN A 54 -18.77 -7.36 -7.96
C GLN A 54 -17.84 -6.74 -6.91
N ARG A 55 -16.57 -6.49 -7.25
CA ARG A 55 -15.62 -5.82 -6.35
C ARG A 55 -15.89 -4.32 -6.27
N ASP A 56 -16.36 -3.73 -7.37
CA ASP A 56 -16.60 -2.29 -7.48
C ASP A 56 -18.04 -1.88 -7.10
N ALA A 57 -18.92 -2.86 -6.87
CA ALA A 57 -20.29 -2.61 -6.46
C ALA A 57 -20.39 -2.09 -5.02
N ASP A 58 -21.02 -0.93 -4.87
CA ASP A 58 -21.45 -0.37 -3.59
C ASP A 58 -22.95 -0.03 -3.67
N PRO A 59 -23.83 -0.72 -2.92
CA PRO A 59 -23.51 -1.74 -1.91
C PRO A 59 -23.10 -3.10 -2.51
N PRO A 60 -22.35 -3.94 -1.75
CA PRO A 60 -21.98 -5.28 -2.18
C PRO A 60 -23.20 -6.21 -2.28
N ASP A 61 -23.19 -7.12 -3.26
CA ASP A 61 -24.18 -8.20 -3.33
C ASP A 61 -23.93 -9.26 -2.24
N ALA A 62 -24.86 -10.23 -2.10
CA ALA A 62 -24.75 -11.28 -1.09
C ALA A 62 -23.51 -12.17 -1.25
N HIS A 63 -23.02 -12.35 -2.49
CA HIS A 63 -21.84 -13.14 -2.79
C HIS A 63 -20.57 -12.38 -2.38
N THR A 64 -20.45 -11.11 -2.78
CA THR A 64 -19.37 -10.20 -2.34
C THR A 64 -19.33 -10.09 -0.83
N GLN A 65 -20.49 -9.94 -0.16
CA GLN A 65 -20.55 -9.88 1.30
C GLN A 65 -20.01 -11.15 1.95
N ARG A 66 -20.34 -12.33 1.42
CA ARG A 66 -19.80 -13.61 1.93
C ARG A 66 -18.29 -13.69 1.80
N VAL A 67 -17.72 -13.19 0.70
CA VAL A 67 -16.25 -13.13 0.52
C VAL A 67 -15.62 -12.14 1.49
N ILE A 68 -16.21 -10.96 1.67
CA ILE A 68 -15.76 -9.95 2.65
C ILE A 68 -15.77 -10.52 4.07
N ASP A 69 -16.82 -11.24 4.46
CA ASP A 69 -16.94 -11.86 5.79
C ASP A 69 -15.83 -12.89 6.02
N HIS A 70 -15.50 -13.68 4.99
CA HIS A 70 -14.39 -14.64 5.08
C HIS A 70 -13.03 -13.92 5.20
N LEU A 71 -12.78 -12.88 4.42
CA LEU A 71 -11.55 -12.07 4.52
C LEU A 71 -11.41 -11.40 5.89
N ASN A 72 -12.50 -10.89 6.46
CA ASN A 72 -12.52 -10.32 7.80
C ASN A 72 -12.21 -11.38 8.87
N ALA A 73 -12.72 -12.61 8.72
CA ALA A 73 -12.39 -13.72 9.61
C ALA A 73 -10.90 -14.12 9.54
N GLU A 74 -10.32 -14.11 8.33
CA GLU A 74 -8.87 -14.33 8.14
C GLU A 74 -8.03 -13.21 8.77
N ASN A 75 -8.42 -11.94 8.60
CA ASN A 75 -7.76 -10.80 9.24
C ASN A 75 -7.82 -10.89 10.78
N ALA A 76 -8.98 -11.26 11.34
CA ALA A 76 -9.15 -11.44 12.78
C ALA A 76 -8.28 -12.59 13.32
N TYR A 77 -8.18 -13.69 12.56
CA TYR A 77 -7.29 -14.79 12.90
C TYR A 77 -5.81 -14.37 12.88
N ALA A 78 -5.38 -13.65 11.84
CA ALA A 78 -4.02 -13.13 11.74
C ALA A 78 -3.67 -12.22 12.92
N GLU A 79 -4.55 -11.30 13.29
CA GLU A 79 -4.36 -10.43 14.46
C GLU A 79 -4.27 -11.24 15.76
N ALA A 80 -5.13 -12.25 15.96
CA ALA A 80 -5.07 -13.10 17.15
C ALA A 80 -3.76 -13.91 17.23
N VAL A 81 -3.26 -14.40 16.09
CA VAL A 81 -1.98 -15.13 16.01
C VAL A 81 -0.79 -14.21 16.27
N LEU A 82 -0.86 -12.96 15.80
CA LEU A 82 0.22 -11.97 15.94
C LEU A 82 0.16 -11.17 17.25
N ALA A 83 -0.94 -11.26 18.01
CA ALA A 83 -1.11 -10.54 19.27
C ALA A 83 0.05 -10.75 20.27
N PRO A 84 0.61 -11.96 20.47
CA PRO A 84 1.71 -12.17 21.40
C PRO A 84 3.02 -11.45 21.04
N VAL A 85 3.17 -11.02 19.78
CA VAL A 85 4.38 -10.34 19.27
C VAL A 85 4.14 -8.86 18.96
N LYS A 86 3.04 -8.28 19.45
CA LYS A 86 2.68 -6.88 19.18
C LYS A 86 3.81 -5.91 19.56
N ASP A 87 4.37 -6.03 20.76
CA ASP A 87 5.42 -5.12 21.24
C ASP A 87 6.70 -5.21 20.38
N LEU A 88 7.03 -6.41 19.90
CA LEU A 88 8.15 -6.61 18.97
C LEU A 88 7.85 -5.98 17.60
N ARG A 89 6.63 -6.15 17.06
CA ARG A 89 6.21 -5.52 15.81
C ARG A 89 6.28 -4.00 15.91
N ASP A 90 5.78 -3.43 16.99
CA ASP A 90 5.81 -1.97 17.22
C ASP A 90 7.25 -1.45 17.33
N SER A 91 8.13 -2.20 18.01
CA SER A 91 9.55 -1.86 18.13
C SER A 91 10.26 -1.89 16.77
N LEU A 92 10.01 -2.93 15.97
CA LEU A 92 10.57 -3.05 14.62
C LEU A 92 10.05 -1.96 13.69
N TYR A 93 8.76 -1.63 13.77
CA TYR A 93 8.18 -0.52 13.01
C TYR A 93 8.86 0.81 13.34
N ALA A 94 9.04 1.12 14.62
CA ALA A 94 9.74 2.33 15.05
C ALA A 94 11.21 2.35 14.61
N GLU A 95 11.90 1.21 14.68
CA GLU A 95 13.29 1.07 14.20
C GLU A 95 13.39 1.30 12.69
N MET A 96 12.51 0.68 11.90
CA MET A 96 12.49 0.83 10.44
C MET A 96 12.18 2.27 10.05
N ARG A 97 11.16 2.89 10.67
CA ARG A 97 10.83 4.31 10.44
C ARG A 97 11.98 5.23 10.83
N GLY A 98 12.61 5.00 11.98
CA GLY A 98 13.74 5.82 12.45
C GLY A 98 14.99 5.75 11.58
N ARG A 99 15.08 4.78 10.65
CA ARG A 99 16.15 4.67 9.65
C ARG A 99 15.84 5.38 8.33
N ILE A 100 14.60 5.83 8.14
CA ILE A 100 14.18 6.60 6.98
C ILE A 100 14.36 8.08 7.32
N LYS A 101 15.00 8.83 6.42
CA LYS A 101 15.03 10.29 6.53
C LYS A 101 13.69 10.82 6.04
N GLU A 102 12.92 11.43 6.93
CA GLU A 102 11.61 12.00 6.56
C GLU A 102 11.77 13.15 5.55
N THR A 103 12.87 13.91 5.64
CA THR A 103 13.27 14.89 4.63
C THR A 103 14.47 14.35 3.88
N ASP A 104 14.28 14.00 2.61
CA ASP A 104 15.35 13.51 1.74
C ASP A 104 15.17 14.06 0.32
N MET A 105 16.26 14.04 -0.46
CA MET A 105 16.28 14.52 -1.84
C MET A 105 17.07 13.55 -2.70
N SER A 106 16.57 13.27 -3.90
CA SER A 106 17.30 12.48 -4.88
C SER A 106 18.54 13.21 -5.39
N VAL A 107 19.48 12.46 -5.95
CA VAL A 107 20.59 13.05 -6.72
C VAL A 107 20.01 13.77 -7.94
N PRO A 108 20.32 15.06 -8.17
CA PRO A 108 19.81 15.77 -9.33
C PRO A 108 20.37 15.20 -10.64
N TYR A 109 19.54 15.14 -11.66
CA TYR A 109 19.92 14.76 -13.02
C TYR A 109 19.55 15.87 -14.01
N ARG A 110 20.23 15.88 -15.16
CA ARG A 110 20.03 16.91 -16.20
C ARG A 110 19.43 16.29 -17.45
N GLU A 111 18.37 16.89 -17.94
CA GLU A 111 17.68 16.46 -19.15
C GLU A 111 17.00 17.65 -19.84
N ASN A 112 17.09 17.71 -21.18
CA ASN A 112 16.42 18.71 -22.02
C ASN A 112 16.55 20.18 -21.56
N GLY A 113 17.69 20.55 -20.93
CA GLY A 113 17.93 21.91 -20.44
C GLY A 113 17.38 22.24 -19.06
N TYR A 114 16.95 21.23 -18.30
CA TYR A 114 16.49 21.34 -16.91
C TYR A 114 17.29 20.41 -16.00
N TRP A 115 17.41 20.79 -14.74
CA TRP A 115 17.79 19.91 -13.64
C TRP A 115 16.53 19.41 -12.95
N TYR A 116 16.47 18.11 -12.70
CA TYR A 116 15.37 17.43 -12.05
C TYR A 116 15.86 16.75 -10.78
N HIS A 117 14.99 16.73 -9.78
CA HIS A 117 15.11 15.88 -8.60
C HIS A 117 13.73 15.67 -7.99
N HIS A 118 13.59 14.74 -7.07
CA HIS A 118 12.44 14.67 -6.19
C HIS A 118 12.88 14.83 -4.74
N ARG A 119 11.94 15.25 -3.90
CA ARG A 119 12.16 15.36 -2.45
C ARG A 119 10.97 14.82 -1.68
N PHE A 120 11.24 14.37 -0.46
CA PHE A 120 10.24 14.10 0.56
C PHE A 120 10.26 15.22 1.59
N GLU A 121 9.08 15.57 2.08
CA GLU A 121 8.90 16.60 3.10
C GLU A 121 8.46 15.95 4.42
N GLU A 122 8.83 16.55 5.54
CA GLU A 122 8.52 16.02 6.86
C GLU A 122 7.01 15.77 7.04
N GLY A 123 6.66 14.56 7.49
CA GLY A 123 5.27 14.14 7.66
C GLY A 123 4.47 13.92 6.36
N LYS A 124 5.11 13.97 5.18
CA LYS A 124 4.49 13.63 3.90
C LYS A 124 4.86 12.21 3.46
N GLU A 125 3.91 11.54 2.81
CA GLU A 125 4.06 10.14 2.42
C GLU A 125 4.57 9.97 0.98
N TYR A 126 4.39 11.01 0.14
CA TYR A 126 4.74 10.96 -1.27
C TYR A 126 5.76 12.04 -1.67
N ALA A 127 6.41 11.80 -2.80
CA ALA A 127 7.44 12.69 -3.33
C ALA A 127 6.84 13.95 -3.97
N VAL A 128 7.63 15.03 -3.95
CA VAL A 128 7.42 16.21 -4.79
C VAL A 128 8.50 16.23 -5.85
N HIS A 129 8.10 16.20 -7.12
CA HIS A 129 9.00 16.28 -8.27
C HIS A 129 9.25 17.73 -8.65
N VAL A 130 10.53 18.04 -8.80
CA VAL A 130 11.06 19.39 -8.87
C VAL A 130 11.89 19.52 -10.12
N ARG A 131 11.79 20.67 -10.78
CA ARG A 131 12.68 21.04 -11.88
C ARG A 131 13.15 22.47 -11.78
N ARG A 132 14.31 22.77 -12.34
CA ARG A 132 14.74 24.15 -12.63
C ARG A 132 15.46 24.22 -13.96
N GLU A 133 15.38 25.36 -14.64
CA GLU A 133 16.17 25.56 -15.85
C GLU A 133 17.67 25.44 -15.53
N ASP A 134 18.43 24.86 -16.46
CA ASP A 134 19.89 24.81 -16.39
C ASP A 134 20.49 26.18 -16.74
N ARG A 135 20.24 27.14 -15.87
CA ARG A 135 20.72 28.51 -15.93
C ARG A 135 20.95 29.01 -14.51
N GLU A 136 22.01 29.78 -14.33
CA GLU A 136 22.33 30.40 -13.05
C GLU A 136 21.15 31.25 -12.53
N GLY A 137 20.79 31.04 -11.26
CA GLY A 137 19.70 31.77 -10.61
C GLY A 137 18.28 31.41 -11.07
N ALA A 138 18.10 30.37 -11.90
CA ALA A 138 16.76 29.90 -12.24
C ALA A 138 16.05 29.34 -10.99
N PRO A 139 14.78 29.73 -10.74
CA PRO A 139 14.03 29.22 -9.61
C PRO A 139 13.67 27.74 -9.80
N GLU A 140 13.55 27.01 -8.69
CA GLU A 140 12.98 25.68 -8.68
C GLU A 140 11.45 25.74 -8.79
N VAL A 141 10.88 24.76 -9.47
CA VAL A 141 9.46 24.63 -9.75
C VAL A 141 9.03 23.21 -9.40
N ASP A 142 8.08 23.10 -8.48
CA ASP A 142 7.38 21.86 -8.18
C ASP A 142 6.37 21.63 -9.29
N PHE A 143 6.54 20.55 -10.05
CA PHE A 143 5.69 20.29 -11.22
C PHE A 143 4.78 19.08 -11.04
N LEU A 144 5.14 18.11 -10.19
CA LEU A 144 4.24 17.04 -9.77
C LEU A 144 4.35 16.87 -8.26
N ASP A 145 3.27 17.16 -7.54
CA ASP A 145 3.16 16.96 -6.10
C ASP A 145 2.21 15.80 -5.84
N GLU A 146 2.78 14.62 -5.62
CA GLU A 146 2.00 13.41 -5.39
C GLU A 146 1.14 13.49 -4.14
N ASN A 147 1.51 14.30 -3.14
CA ASN A 147 0.70 14.47 -1.94
C ASN A 147 -0.63 15.14 -2.29
N LYS A 148 -0.60 16.19 -3.12
CA LYS A 148 -1.82 16.84 -3.63
C LYS A 148 -2.64 15.90 -4.52
N LEU A 149 -1.97 15.15 -5.38
CA LEU A 149 -2.65 14.20 -6.29
C LEU A 149 -3.30 13.04 -5.54
N SER A 150 -2.75 12.65 -4.38
CA SER A 150 -3.28 11.58 -3.53
C SER A 150 -4.48 11.98 -2.69
N GLU A 151 -4.80 13.27 -2.58
CA GLU A 151 -5.87 13.76 -1.70
C GLU A 151 -7.24 13.14 -2.06
N GLY A 152 -7.91 12.58 -1.06
CA GLY A 152 -9.22 11.93 -1.23
C GLY A 152 -9.16 10.49 -1.71
N HIS A 153 -7.96 9.94 -1.94
CA HIS A 153 -7.77 8.54 -2.29
C HIS A 153 -7.24 7.72 -1.11
N ALA A 154 -7.77 6.52 -0.91
CA ALA A 154 -7.27 5.59 0.12
C ALA A 154 -5.96 4.89 -0.28
N TYR A 155 -5.63 4.95 -1.58
CA TYR A 155 -4.41 4.46 -2.19
C TYR A 155 -4.04 5.40 -3.34
N PHE A 156 -2.75 5.66 -3.53
CA PHE A 156 -2.26 6.43 -4.67
C PHE A 156 -0.90 5.89 -5.10
N ASP A 157 -0.70 5.78 -6.39
CA ASP A 157 0.58 5.40 -7.01
C ASP A 157 0.76 6.20 -8.30
N LEU A 158 1.80 7.04 -8.34
CA LEU A 158 2.31 7.63 -9.58
C LEU A 158 3.45 6.74 -10.06
N ALA A 159 3.20 5.94 -11.11
CA ALA A 159 4.19 4.97 -11.55
C ALA A 159 5.34 5.57 -12.36
N ASP A 160 5.03 6.37 -13.38
CA ASP A 160 6.04 7.05 -14.19
C ASP A 160 5.53 8.40 -14.72
N PHE A 161 6.47 9.26 -15.15
CA PHE A 161 6.20 10.49 -15.86
C PHE A 161 7.25 10.78 -16.93
N GLU A 162 6.84 11.43 -18.02
CA GLU A 162 7.72 11.84 -19.09
C GLU A 162 7.46 13.31 -19.46
N VAL A 163 8.51 14.12 -19.44
CA VAL A 163 8.44 15.53 -19.86
C VAL A 163 8.66 15.59 -21.37
N SER A 164 7.73 16.23 -22.09
CA SER A 164 7.86 16.45 -23.53
C SER A 164 9.19 17.12 -23.90
N PRO A 165 9.80 16.82 -25.06
CA PRO A 165 11.08 17.42 -25.47
C PRO A 165 11.10 18.95 -25.51
N GLY A 166 9.93 19.58 -25.68
CA GLY A 166 9.76 21.03 -25.64
C GLY A 166 9.58 21.62 -24.23
N ASN A 167 9.68 20.81 -23.17
CA ASN A 167 9.53 21.16 -21.75
C ASN A 167 8.21 21.85 -21.36
N GLY A 168 7.20 21.76 -22.23
CA GLY A 168 5.90 22.44 -22.05
C GLY A 168 4.80 21.54 -21.48
N LEU A 169 4.95 20.23 -21.58
CA LEU A 169 3.98 19.24 -21.11
C LEU A 169 4.70 18.13 -20.34
N VAL A 170 4.03 17.58 -19.33
CA VAL A 170 4.37 16.28 -18.73
C VAL A 170 3.18 15.35 -18.88
N CYS A 171 3.46 14.10 -19.27
CA CYS A 171 2.53 12.98 -19.18
C CYS A 171 2.90 12.18 -17.93
N TYR A 172 1.93 11.79 -17.11
CA TYR A 172 2.17 10.98 -15.91
C TYR A 172 1.06 9.94 -15.72
N SER A 173 1.40 8.79 -15.15
CA SER A 173 0.49 7.66 -14.98
C SER A 173 0.09 7.48 -13.52
N VAL A 174 -1.21 7.40 -13.22
CA VAL A 174 -1.70 7.23 -11.84
C VAL A 174 -2.62 6.02 -11.66
N ASP A 175 -2.51 5.36 -10.51
CA ASP A 175 -3.44 4.34 -10.01
C ASP A 175 -3.91 4.74 -8.61
N THR A 176 -5.22 4.79 -8.40
CA THR A 176 -5.85 5.22 -7.14
C THR A 176 -6.50 4.06 -6.37
N VAL A 177 -6.39 2.83 -6.88
CA VAL A 177 -7.05 1.64 -6.33
C VAL A 177 -6.13 0.41 -6.23
N GLY A 178 -4.88 0.51 -6.66
CA GLY A 178 -3.85 -0.52 -6.49
C GLY A 178 -4.00 -1.72 -7.42
N ARG A 179 -4.68 -1.55 -8.56
CA ARG A 179 -4.86 -2.60 -9.58
C ARG A 179 -3.70 -2.72 -10.55
N ARG A 180 -2.72 -1.82 -10.48
CA ARG A 180 -1.63 -1.66 -11.47
C ARG A 180 -2.17 -1.42 -12.88
N VAL A 181 -3.34 -0.77 -12.94
CA VAL A 181 -4.02 -0.33 -14.15
C VAL A 181 -4.08 1.18 -14.04
N TYR A 182 -3.33 1.86 -14.89
CA TYR A 182 -3.07 3.29 -14.74
C TYR A 182 -3.92 4.11 -15.71
N GLU A 183 -4.13 5.37 -15.37
CA GLU A 183 -4.63 6.40 -16.25
C GLU A 183 -3.50 7.40 -16.55
N LEU A 184 -3.19 7.61 -17.83
CA LEU A 184 -2.29 8.68 -18.23
C LEU A 184 -3.04 10.01 -18.19
N ARG A 185 -2.39 10.99 -17.57
CA ARG A 185 -2.83 12.36 -17.41
C ARG A 185 -1.77 13.31 -17.94
N PHE A 186 -2.18 14.51 -18.32
CA PHE A 186 -1.30 15.50 -18.92
C PHE A 186 -1.40 16.81 -18.16
N LEU A 187 -0.25 17.43 -17.89
CA LEU A 187 -0.13 18.73 -17.22
C LEU A 187 0.65 19.68 -18.13
N ASP A 188 0.12 20.88 -18.36
CA ASP A 188 0.84 21.97 -19.00
C ASP A 188 1.79 22.61 -17.97
N LEU A 189 3.09 22.47 -18.23
CA LEU A 189 4.15 22.94 -17.34
C LEU A 189 4.38 24.45 -17.41
N ARG A 190 3.74 25.15 -18.35
CA ARG A 190 3.80 26.62 -18.49
C ARG A 190 2.71 27.29 -17.66
N THR A 191 1.55 26.66 -17.57
CA THR A 191 0.40 27.19 -16.81
C THR A 191 0.23 26.53 -15.45
N GLY A 192 0.74 25.31 -15.28
CA GLY A 192 0.48 24.47 -14.11
C GLY A 192 -0.92 23.84 -14.13
N GLU A 193 -1.61 23.85 -15.27
CA GLU A 193 -2.98 23.34 -15.40
C GLU A 193 -3.01 21.92 -15.98
N GLU A 194 -3.79 21.06 -15.35
CA GLU A 194 -4.05 19.71 -15.86
C GLU A 194 -4.97 19.81 -17.08
N LEU A 195 -4.57 19.17 -18.18
CA LEU A 195 -5.37 19.12 -19.40
C LEU A 195 -6.56 18.18 -19.22
N SER A 196 -7.51 18.19 -20.15
CA SER A 196 -8.69 17.30 -20.11
C SER A 196 -8.42 15.89 -20.63
N ASP A 197 -7.37 15.70 -21.41
CA ASP A 197 -7.05 14.45 -22.09
C ASP A 197 -6.67 13.35 -21.10
N ARG A 198 -7.25 12.16 -21.25
CA ARG A 198 -6.99 10.99 -20.40
C ARG A 198 -6.81 9.76 -21.27
N ILE A 199 -5.83 8.92 -20.95
CA ILE A 199 -5.67 7.60 -21.58
C ILE A 199 -5.84 6.54 -20.48
N PRO A 200 -7.03 5.94 -20.36
CA PRO A 200 -7.29 4.96 -19.30
C PRO A 200 -6.71 3.59 -19.66
N ARG A 201 -6.52 2.76 -18.61
CA ARG A 201 -6.16 1.34 -18.71
C ARG A 201 -4.80 1.06 -19.36
N THR A 202 -3.78 1.82 -18.97
CA THR A 202 -2.39 1.55 -19.37
C THR A 202 -1.67 0.67 -18.35
N ALA A 203 -0.51 0.14 -18.76
CA ALA A 203 0.50 -0.32 -17.82
C ALA A 203 1.19 0.91 -17.16
N GLY A 204 1.93 0.67 -16.08
CA GLY A 204 2.59 1.73 -15.30
C GLY A 204 3.98 2.14 -15.79
N GLY A 205 4.38 1.80 -17.02
CA GLY A 205 5.68 2.14 -17.60
C GLY A 205 5.71 1.96 -19.11
#